data_AF-A0A1H6BIY0-F1
#
_entry.id   AF-A0A1H6BIY0-F1
#
_cell.length_a   1.000
_cell.length_b   1.000
_cell.length_c   1.000
_cell.angle_alpha   90.00
_cell.angle_beta   90.00
_cell.angle_gamma   90.00
#
_symmetry.space_group_name_H-M   'P 1'
#
loop_
_entity.id
_entity.type
_entity.pdbx_description
1 polymer ?
#
loop_
_entity_poly.entity_id
_entity_poly.type
_entity_poly.pdbx_seq_one_letter_code
_entity_poly.pdbx_strand_id
1 'polypeptide(L)'
;MTEDQVAAAVRALINRYDPEGLLGMGAPDDEYDPEVGDLTALVCGGREEITADAVRSVWNRWFDGVSDWGTRQPEQVREVAAALEELRGQRPDLP
;
A
#
# COMPACT_ATOMS: atom_id res chain seq x y z
N MET A 1 -4.44 4.53 15.73
CA MET A 1 -3.80 5.44 14.76
C MET A 1 -4.85 6.32 14.11
N THR A 2 -4.55 7.59 13.87
CA THR A 2 -5.33 8.46 12.98
C THR A 2 -5.14 8.06 11.53
N GLU A 3 -6.01 8.53 10.63
CA GLU A 3 -5.85 8.29 9.18
C GLU A 3 -4.52 8.85 8.66
N ASP A 4 -4.10 10.03 9.11
CA ASP A 4 -2.81 10.65 8.77
C ASP A 4 -1.61 9.77 9.21
N GLN A 5 -1.68 9.15 10.39
CA GLN A 5 -0.66 8.19 10.85
C GLN A 5 -0.64 6.92 10.00
N VAL A 6 -1.80 6.45 9.52
CA VAL A 6 -1.89 5.30 8.61
C VAL A 6 -1.28 5.68 7.27
N ALA A 7 -1.64 6.83 6.69
CA ALA A 7 -1.09 7.31 5.42
C ALA A 7 0.44 7.42 5.47
N ALA A 8 0.99 8.01 6.53
CA ALA A 8 2.44 8.09 6.71
C ALA A 8 3.11 6.70 6.80
N ALA A 9 2.48 5.74 7.48
CA ALA A 9 3.00 4.38 7.60
C ALA A 9 2.93 3.62 6.27
N VAL A 10 1.81 3.75 5.54
CA VAL A 10 1.60 3.17 4.21
C VAL A 10 2.61 3.75 3.22
N ARG A 11 2.82 5.07 3.23
CA ARG A 11 3.85 5.73 2.40
C ARG A 11 5.25 5.21 2.70
N ALA A 12 5.63 5.14 3.98
CA ALA A 12 6.93 4.63 4.36
C ALA A 12 7.13 3.16 3.92
N LEU A 13 6.06 2.35 4.00
CA LEU A 13 6.06 0.97 3.54
C LEU A 13 6.27 0.88 2.02
N ILE A 14 5.50 1.62 1.23
CA ILE A 14 5.62 1.63 -0.23
C ILE A 14 6.98 2.17 -0.67
N ASN A 15 7.44 3.29 -0.10
CA ASN A 15 8.74 3.88 -0.45
C ASN A 15 9.91 2.94 -0.13
N ARG A 16 9.84 2.19 0.98
CA ARG A 16 10.85 1.17 1.32
C ARG A 16 10.95 0.09 0.26
N TYR A 17 9.81 -0.28 -0.30
CA TYR A 17 9.68 -1.36 -1.26
C TYR A 17 9.89 -0.91 -2.70
N ASP A 18 9.72 0.39 -2.98
CA ASP A 18 9.91 1.04 -4.28
C ASP A 18 9.44 0.16 -5.45
N PRO A 19 8.12 -0.16 -5.52
CA PRO A 19 7.61 -1.23 -6.37
C PRO A 19 7.95 -1.07 -7.85
N GLU A 20 8.08 0.18 -8.32
CA GLU A 20 8.44 0.51 -9.69
C GLU A 20 9.90 0.99 -9.83
N GLY A 21 10.64 1.14 -8.73
CA GLY A 21 12.02 1.62 -8.75
C GLY A 21 12.15 3.13 -8.99
N LEU A 22 11.08 3.90 -8.85
CA LEU A 22 11.05 5.33 -9.21
C LEU A 22 11.88 6.16 -8.24
N LEU A 23 11.84 5.84 -6.95
CA LEU A 23 12.64 6.54 -5.94
C LEU A 23 14.13 6.29 -6.17
N GLY A 24 14.50 5.06 -6.52
CA GLY A 24 15.86 4.72 -6.93
C GLY A 24 16.36 5.49 -8.17
N MET A 25 15.44 5.98 -9.01
CA MET A 25 15.73 6.82 -10.18
C MET A 25 15.75 8.33 -9.87
N GLY A 26 15.48 8.72 -8.62
CA GLY A 26 15.46 10.12 -8.17
C GLY A 26 14.09 10.78 -8.23
N ALA A 27 13.01 10.01 -8.33
CA ALA A 27 11.66 10.53 -8.11
C ALA A 27 11.51 11.05 -6.67
N PRO A 28 10.62 12.03 -6.43
CA PRO A 28 10.38 12.56 -5.09
C PRO A 28 9.72 11.52 -4.18
N ASP A 29 9.89 11.67 -2.86
CA ASP A 29 9.33 10.73 -1.88
C ASP A 29 7.79 10.67 -1.87
N ASP A 30 7.10 11.61 -2.52
CA ASP A 30 5.64 11.67 -2.68
C ASP A 30 5.13 11.08 -4.01
N GLU A 31 6.00 10.45 -4.81
CA GLU A 31 5.65 9.87 -6.11
C GLU A 31 4.45 8.89 -6.02
N TYR A 32 4.34 8.16 -4.91
CA TYR A 32 3.29 7.15 -4.68
C TYR A 32 2.12 7.64 -3.81
N ASP A 33 2.02 8.94 -3.50
CA ASP A 33 0.94 9.49 -2.67
C ASP A 33 -0.49 9.11 -3.16
N PRO A 34 -0.78 9.04 -4.48
CA PRO A 34 -2.09 8.62 -4.96
C PRO A 34 -2.44 7.17 -4.59
N GLU A 35 -1.54 6.22 -4.82
CA GLU A 35 -1.67 4.80 -4.46
C GLU A 35 -1.77 4.64 -2.94
N VAL A 36 -0.93 5.38 -2.21
CA VAL A 36 -0.92 5.41 -0.74
C VAL A 36 -2.28 5.85 -0.21
N GLY A 37 -2.96 6.79 -0.87
CA GLY A 37 -4.31 7.21 -0.51
C GLY A 37 -5.33 6.07 -0.56
N ASP A 38 -5.40 5.34 -1.68
CA ASP A 38 -6.32 4.20 -1.82
C ASP A 38 -5.94 3.02 -0.90
N LEU A 39 -4.65 2.74 -0.70
CA LEU A 39 -4.18 1.73 0.26
C LEU A 39 -4.50 2.11 1.71
N THR A 40 -4.41 3.40 2.05
CA THR A 40 -4.83 3.93 3.35
C THR A 40 -6.33 3.76 3.53
N ALA A 41 -7.14 4.01 2.50
CA ALA A 41 -8.57 3.79 2.54
C ALA A 41 -8.93 2.30 2.77
N LEU A 42 -8.16 1.35 2.21
CA LEU A 42 -8.31 -0.08 2.50
C LEU A 42 -8.08 -0.40 3.99
N VAL A 43 -7.00 0.14 4.58
CA VAL A 43 -6.71 -0.01 6.02
C VAL A 43 -7.78 0.67 6.87
N CYS A 44 -8.32 1.80 6.40
CA CYS A 44 -9.25 2.62 7.16
C CYS A 44 -10.70 2.13 7.15
N GLY A 45 -11.16 1.58 6.02
CA GLY A 45 -12.58 1.30 5.75
C GLY A 45 -12.97 -0.18 5.62
N GLY A 46 -12.01 -1.09 5.50
CA GLY A 46 -12.30 -2.51 5.27
C GLY A 46 -12.56 -3.32 6.55
N ARG A 47 -13.65 -4.11 6.56
CA ARG A 47 -13.86 -5.20 7.56
C ARG A 47 -13.26 -6.53 7.09
N GLU A 48 -13.02 -6.67 5.79
CA GLU A 48 -12.47 -7.87 5.17
C GLU A 48 -10.95 -7.85 5.22
N GLU A 49 -10.31 -9.00 5.34
CA GLU A 49 -8.85 -9.15 5.33
C GLU A 49 -8.21 -8.45 4.11
N ILE A 50 -7.13 -7.70 4.35
CA ILE A 50 -6.36 -7.08 3.28
C ILE A 50 -5.50 -8.16 2.61
N THR A 51 -5.97 -8.65 1.47
CA THR A 51 -5.27 -9.69 0.70
C THR A 51 -4.28 -9.11 -0.30
N ALA A 52 -3.29 -9.92 -0.71
CA ALA A 52 -2.37 -9.56 -1.79
C ALA A 52 -3.09 -9.21 -3.11
N ASP A 53 -4.24 -9.83 -3.38
CA ASP A 53 -5.04 -9.53 -4.57
C ASP A 53 -5.70 -8.14 -4.48
N ALA A 54 -6.17 -7.74 -3.30
CA ALA A 54 -6.70 -6.40 -3.06
C ALA A 54 -5.62 -5.32 -3.24
N VAL A 55 -4.42 -5.54 -2.68
CA VAL A 55 -3.28 -4.63 -2.85
C VAL A 55 -2.88 -4.51 -4.31
N ARG A 56 -2.75 -5.64 -5.02
CA ARG A 56 -2.43 -5.66 -6.45
C ARG A 56 -3.50 -4.94 -7.27
N SER A 57 -4.78 -5.11 -6.94
CA SER A 57 -5.87 -4.47 -7.66
C SER A 57 -5.85 -2.96 -7.51
N VAL A 58 -5.59 -2.46 -6.29
CA VAL A 58 -5.38 -1.01 -6.07
C VAL A 58 -4.18 -0.51 -6.85
N TRP A 59 -3.05 -1.21 -6.76
CA TRP A 59 -1.82 -0.82 -7.47
C TRP A 59 -2.03 -0.76 -8.99
N ASN A 60 -2.58 -1.82 -9.57
CA ASN A 60 -2.82 -1.89 -11.01
C ASN A 60 -3.79 -0.82 -11.51
N ARG A 61 -4.71 -0.33 -10.68
CA ARG A 61 -5.61 0.77 -11.07
C ARG A 61 -4.86 2.07 -11.34
N TRP A 62 -3.81 2.34 -10.58
CA TRP A 62 -3.00 3.56 -10.74
C TRP A 62 -2.01 3.47 -11.90
N PHE A 63 -1.56 2.27 -12.22
CA PHE A 63 -0.69 1.99 -13.36
C PHE A 63 -1.45 1.48 -14.60
N ASP A 64 -2.75 1.75 -14.75
CA ASP A 64 -3.56 1.31 -15.91
C ASP A 64 -3.40 -0.19 -16.28
N GLY A 65 -3.13 -1.04 -15.29
CA GLY A 65 -2.87 -2.47 -15.45
C GLY A 65 -1.52 -2.81 -16.09
N VAL A 66 -0.64 -1.83 -16.33
CA VAL A 66 0.69 -2.04 -16.92
C VAL A 66 1.79 -2.28 -15.90
N SER A 67 1.51 -2.16 -14.59
CA SER A 67 2.49 -2.51 -13.56
C SER A 67 2.70 -4.04 -13.54
N ASP A 68 3.96 -4.42 -13.71
CA ASP A 68 4.40 -5.80 -13.56
C ASP A 68 4.70 -6.17 -12.10
N TRP A 69 4.51 -5.26 -11.14
CA TRP A 69 4.92 -5.46 -9.74
C TRP A 69 4.37 -6.76 -9.15
N GLY A 70 3.07 -7.01 -9.31
CA GLY A 70 2.42 -8.21 -8.79
C GLY A 70 2.88 -9.53 -9.43
N THR A 71 3.47 -9.47 -10.62
CA THR A 71 4.03 -10.63 -11.32
C THR A 71 5.51 -10.80 -11.02
N ARG A 72 6.25 -9.69 -10.96
CA ARG A 72 7.71 -9.65 -10.73
C ARG A 72 8.07 -9.92 -9.28
N GLN A 73 7.28 -9.42 -8.33
CA GLN A 73 7.55 -9.51 -6.89
C GLN A 73 6.30 -9.95 -6.09
N PRO A 74 5.76 -11.15 -6.34
CA PRO A 74 4.54 -11.61 -5.67
C PRO A 74 4.69 -11.75 -4.15
N GLU A 75 5.88 -12.09 -3.65
CA GLU A 75 6.15 -12.14 -2.21
C GLU A 75 6.09 -10.74 -1.58
N GLN A 76 6.61 -9.72 -2.27
CA GLN A 76 6.57 -8.34 -1.79
C GLN A 76 5.14 -7.82 -1.68
N VAL A 77 4.26 -8.17 -2.63
CA VAL A 77 2.83 -7.83 -2.54
C VAL A 77 2.18 -8.48 -1.32
N ARG A 78 2.55 -9.73 -1.00
CA ARG A 78 2.06 -10.42 0.21
C ARG A 78 2.58 -9.77 1.49
N GLU A 79 3.85 -9.37 1.52
CA GLU A 79 4.42 -8.65 2.66
C GLU A 79 3.74 -7.30 2.86
N VAL A 80 3.48 -6.55 1.79
CA VAL A 80 2.72 -5.29 1.87
C VAL A 80 1.31 -5.56 2.40
N ALA A 81 0.59 -6.55 1.86
CA ALA A 81 -0.74 -6.91 2.34
C ALA A 81 -0.75 -7.27 3.84
N ALA A 82 0.20 -8.09 4.29
CA ALA A 82 0.34 -8.45 5.69
C ALA A 82 0.65 -7.22 6.57
N ALA A 83 1.54 -6.33 6.13
CA ALA A 83 1.86 -5.12 6.86
C ALA A 83 0.67 -4.15 6.94
N LEU A 84 -0.13 -4.02 5.88
CA LEU A 84 -1.37 -3.23 5.90
C LEU A 84 -2.40 -3.81 6.87
N GLU A 85 -2.50 -5.14 6.91
CA GLU A 85 -3.36 -5.86 7.86
C GLU A 85 -2.90 -5.66 9.31
N GLU A 86 -1.60 -5.70 9.58
CA GLU A 86 -1.05 -5.37 10.90
C GLU A 86 -1.31 -3.91 11.30
N LEU A 87 -1.15 -2.96 10.37
CA LEU A 87 -1.49 -1.55 10.59
C LEU A 87 -2.96 -1.37 10.93
N ARG A 88 -3.85 -2.15 10.30
CA ARG A 88 -5.27 -2.18 10.63
C ARG A 88 -5.50 -2.66 12.06
N GLY A 89 -4.88 -3.76 12.47
CA GLY A 89 -4.98 -4.30 13.83
C GLY A 89 -4.44 -3.37 14.92
N GLN A 90 -3.55 -2.44 14.56
CA GLN A 90 -3.03 -1.39 15.45
C GLN A 90 -3.98 -0.18 15.59
N ARG A 91 -5.09 -0.15 14.83
CA ARG A 91 -6.16 0.83 15.04
C ARG A 91 -7.04 0.33 16.20
N PRO A 92 -7.26 1.15 17.24
CA PRO A 92 -8.27 0.81 18.22
C PRO A 92 -9.62 0.73 17.49
N ASP A 93 -10.36 -0.36 17.71
CA ASP A 93 -11.77 -0.49 17.32
C ASP A 93 -12.49 0.81 17.76
N LEU A 94 -12.81 1.67 16.80
CA LEU A 94 -13.67 2.81 17.08
C LEU A 94 -15.10 2.26 17.07
N PRO A 95 -15.83 2.35 18.20
CA PRO A 95 -17.21 1.89 18.30
C PRO A 95 -18.16 2.63 17.35
#